data_AF-A0A5D0SFX7-F1
#
_entry.id   AF-A0A5D0SFX7-F1
#
_cell.length_a   1.000
_cell.length_b   1.000
_cell.length_c   1.000
_cell.angle_alpha   90.00
_cell.angle_beta   90.00
_cell.angle_gamma   90.00
#
_symmetry.space_group_name_H-M   'P 1'
#
loop_
_entity.id
_entity.type
_entity.pdbx_description
1 polymer ?
#
loop_
_entity_poly.entity_id
_entity_poly.type
_entity_poly.pdbx_seq_one_letter_code
_entity_poly.pdbx_strand_id
1 'polypeptide(L)'
;MIKKVFLHCLSIIIIVSLASTSLALTVNAPGFDLGVLSIEDPTEFNNQTFWIEIIKEMPISIIADYEMYAKTATGELILMEKFLQLFLISITHYIEMGESWVPEFDEILSPPHKMPDDGYFRLERVGYDRFYFSFRFDPALYQVEGNWCQLYPSKEYVAKVTYTILPDPPTGGGDGYLTYTPGGWGAPPTGGNAGTYLHDNFGSTFTNGIVLGIISSGKFVLFTSAQAITSYLPSGGQPSSLTTSYLDPEPKDLKNELVNQLLAAKLNVGFDLSDPDFAPAIGNLLNLELNWDISPLNGFTVAEIISIADAVLSGIDLNYSTSEVTDALAKINENFVDGGDLGYLY
;
A
#
# COMPACT_ATOMS: atom_id res chain seq x y z
N MET A 1 30.11 35.75 -18.14
CA MET A 1 30.33 34.71 -17.10
C MET A 1 29.54 35.11 -15.86
N ILE A 2 28.24 34.81 -15.86
CA ILE A 2 27.35 35.08 -14.72
C ILE A 2 26.93 33.70 -14.23
N LYS A 3 27.58 33.21 -13.16
CA LYS A 3 27.07 32.07 -12.39
C LYS A 3 25.86 32.56 -11.62
N LYS A 4 24.68 32.44 -12.23
CA LYS A 4 23.41 32.52 -11.50
C LYS A 4 23.16 31.14 -10.92
N VAL A 5 23.69 30.90 -9.72
CA VAL A 5 23.24 29.79 -8.88
C VAL A 5 21.83 30.18 -8.42
N PHE A 6 20.83 29.70 -9.14
CA PHE A 6 19.43 29.88 -8.76
C PHE A 6 19.00 28.65 -7.98
N LEU A 7 19.26 28.65 -6.68
CA LEU A 7 18.61 27.75 -5.73
C LEU A 7 17.16 28.26 -5.58
N HIS A 8 16.24 27.76 -6.41
CA HIS A 8 14.82 28.10 -6.27
C HIS A 8 14.20 27.17 -5.21
N CYS A 9 14.10 27.68 -3.98
CA CYS A 9 13.26 27.09 -2.93
C CYS A 9 11.80 27.11 -3.39
N LEU A 10 11.23 25.94 -3.67
CA LEU A 10 9.79 25.77 -3.77
C LEU A 10 9.31 25.09 -2.49
N SER A 11 9.09 25.88 -1.43
CA SER A 11 8.44 25.38 -0.21
C SER A 11 6.94 25.30 -0.47
N ILE A 12 6.44 24.10 -0.77
CA ILE A 12 5.01 23.80 -0.74
C ILE A 12 4.79 23.01 0.55
N ILE A 13 4.20 23.66 1.55
CA ILE A 13 3.77 23.01 2.80
C ILE A 13 2.39 22.43 2.56
N ILE A 14 2.28 21.11 2.65
CA ILE A 14 1.02 20.39 2.56
C ILE A 14 0.65 19.92 3.96
N ILE A 15 -0.57 20.27 4.38
CA ILE A 15 -1.17 19.75 5.62
C ILE A 15 -2.14 18.64 5.20
N VAL A 16 -1.82 17.41 5.57
CA VAL A 16 -2.75 16.27 5.44
C VAL A 16 -3.38 16.07 6.81
N SER A 17 -4.61 16.56 6.99
CA SER A 17 -5.38 16.41 8.22
C SER A 17 -6.71 15.70 7.96
N LEU A 18 -7.08 14.80 8.89
CA LEU A 18 -8.39 14.18 9.16
C LEU A 18 -9.35 13.78 8.02
N ALA A 19 -8.97 13.89 6.75
CA ALA A 19 -9.76 13.47 5.61
C ALA A 19 -9.05 12.31 4.91
N SER A 20 -9.73 11.18 4.86
CA SER A 20 -9.38 9.92 4.20
C SER A 20 -9.27 10.04 2.67
N THR A 21 -8.97 11.22 2.14
CA THR A 21 -8.99 11.50 0.71
C THR A 21 -7.56 11.54 0.17
N SER A 22 -7.32 10.82 -0.93
CA SER A 22 -6.08 10.92 -1.69
C SER A 22 -5.84 12.37 -2.14
N LEU A 23 -4.60 12.84 -1.99
CA LEU A 23 -4.20 14.15 -2.46
C LEU A 23 -3.21 13.97 -3.62
N ALA A 24 -3.65 14.31 -4.83
CA ALA A 24 -2.76 14.43 -5.98
C ALA A 24 -2.31 15.90 -6.10
N LEU A 25 -1.00 16.12 -6.02
CA LEU A 25 -0.39 17.42 -6.26
C LEU A 25 0.60 17.31 -7.42
N THR A 26 0.33 18.04 -8.48
CA THR A 26 1.32 18.26 -9.54
C THR A 26 2.19 19.46 -9.18
N VAL A 27 3.47 19.20 -8.98
CA VAL A 27 4.49 20.23 -8.75
C VAL A 27 5.31 20.35 -10.04
N ASN A 28 5.44 21.57 -10.55
CA ASN A 28 6.47 21.83 -11.53
C ASN A 28 7.82 21.72 -10.81
N ALA A 29 8.64 20.74 -11.17
CA ALA A 29 10.02 20.77 -10.73
C ALA A 29 10.62 22.10 -11.23
N PRO A 30 11.46 22.79 -10.43
CA PRO A 30 12.08 24.03 -10.86
C PRO A 30 12.68 23.83 -12.26
N GLY A 31 12.45 24.80 -13.15
CA GLY A 31 12.87 24.71 -14.55
C GLY A 31 14.33 24.29 -14.62
N PHE A 32 14.57 23.12 -15.21
CA PHE A 32 15.90 22.63 -15.52
C PHE A 32 16.38 23.46 -16.73
N ASP A 33 16.83 24.69 -16.47
CA ASP A 33 17.58 25.48 -17.45
C ASP A 33 18.98 24.88 -17.56
N LEU A 34 19.06 23.83 -18.37
CA LEU A 34 20.28 23.06 -18.61
C LEU A 34 21.22 23.75 -19.61
N GLY A 35 20.89 24.95 -20.10
CA GLY A 35 21.70 25.64 -21.09
C GLY A 35 21.99 24.78 -22.34
N VAL A 36 23.14 25.02 -22.98
CA VAL A 36 23.58 24.22 -24.13
C VAL A 36 24.20 22.93 -23.63
N LEU A 37 23.37 21.90 -23.47
CA LEU A 37 23.78 20.54 -23.16
C LEU A 37 24.62 19.94 -24.30
N SER A 38 25.85 19.53 -23.96
CA SER A 38 26.65 18.59 -24.75
C SER A 38 26.69 17.27 -23.98
N ILE A 39 26.45 16.15 -24.68
CA ILE A 39 26.42 14.79 -24.10
C ILE A 39 27.79 14.33 -23.57
N GLU A 40 28.83 15.15 -23.75
CA GLU A 40 30.21 14.87 -23.32
C GLU A 40 30.46 15.14 -21.81
N ASP A 41 29.52 15.72 -21.06
CA ASP A 41 29.64 15.88 -19.60
C ASP A 41 28.33 15.61 -18.82
N PRO A 42 27.97 14.33 -18.59
CA PRO A 42 26.75 13.94 -17.86
C PRO A 42 26.75 14.35 -16.38
N THR A 43 27.84 14.93 -15.85
CA THR A 43 27.95 15.34 -14.44
C THR A 43 27.13 16.58 -14.10
N GLU A 44 26.71 17.38 -15.09
CA GLU A 44 25.86 18.57 -14.86
C GLU A 44 24.37 18.24 -14.68
N PHE A 45 23.92 17.04 -15.10
CA PHE A 45 22.54 16.57 -14.91
C PHE A 45 22.31 16.02 -13.49
N ASN A 46 23.32 15.32 -12.97
CA ASN A 46 23.28 14.70 -11.67
C ASN A 46 23.68 15.76 -10.64
N ASN A 47 22.84 16.00 -9.62
CA ASN A 47 23.04 16.81 -8.40
C ASN A 47 22.03 17.94 -8.17
N GLN A 48 21.09 18.19 -9.09
CA GLN A 48 19.97 19.06 -8.75
C GLN A 48 18.98 18.27 -7.90
N THR A 49 18.77 18.75 -6.68
CA THR A 49 17.79 18.22 -5.74
C THR A 49 16.65 19.22 -5.60
N PHE A 50 15.45 18.69 -5.49
CA PHE A 50 14.25 19.44 -5.15
C PHE A 50 13.53 18.69 -4.04
N TRP A 51 12.59 19.34 -3.36
CA TRP A 51 11.92 18.72 -2.24
C TRP A 51 10.45 19.10 -2.15
N ILE A 52 9.71 18.28 -1.42
CA ILE A 52 8.37 18.61 -0.90
C ILE A 52 8.40 18.53 0.62
N GLU A 53 7.52 19.31 1.25
CA GLU A 53 7.41 19.44 2.71
C GLU A 53 6.02 18.97 3.12
N ILE A 54 5.95 17.95 3.98
CA ILE A 54 4.68 17.32 4.37
C ILE A 54 4.58 17.30 5.89
N ILE A 55 3.52 17.92 6.41
CA ILE A 55 3.07 17.72 7.78
C ILE A 55 1.97 16.66 7.74
N LYS A 56 2.20 15.56 8.45
CA LYS A 56 1.27 14.43 8.52
C LYS A 56 0.99 14.04 9.96
N GLU A 57 -0.27 13.75 10.22
CA GLU A 57 -0.78 13.27 11.52
C GLU A 57 -0.94 11.74 11.55
N MET A 58 -0.58 11.05 10.46
CA MET A 58 -0.62 9.60 10.29
C MET A 58 0.53 9.13 9.38
N PRO A 59 0.86 7.83 9.36
CA PRO A 59 1.71 7.24 8.33
C PRO A 59 1.20 7.57 6.93
N ILE A 60 2.11 7.74 5.98
CA ILE A 60 1.77 8.01 4.58
C ILE A 60 2.54 7.09 3.65
N SER A 61 1.94 6.86 2.49
CA SER A 61 2.62 6.34 1.30
C SER A 61 2.71 7.44 0.25
N ILE A 62 3.91 7.61 -0.32
CA ILE A 62 4.18 8.59 -1.37
C ILE A 62 4.42 7.83 -2.68
N ILE A 63 3.61 8.13 -3.68
CA ILE A 63 3.85 7.73 -5.07
C ILE A 63 4.26 9.00 -5.83
N ALA A 64 5.21 8.87 -6.74
CA ALA A 64 5.54 9.94 -7.67
C ALA A 64 5.61 9.41 -9.10
N ASP A 65 4.96 10.12 -10.01
CA ASP A 65 5.14 9.95 -11.45
C ASP A 65 5.53 11.29 -12.08
N TYR A 66 6.06 11.28 -13.30
CA TYR A 66 6.52 12.49 -13.96
C TYR A 66 6.37 12.46 -15.48
N GLU A 67 6.25 13.66 -16.05
CA GLU A 67 6.30 13.90 -17.48
C GLU A 67 7.48 14.81 -17.80
N MET A 68 8.17 14.52 -18.91
CA MET A 68 9.29 15.32 -19.39
C MET A 68 8.85 16.15 -20.59
N TYR A 69 9.27 17.42 -20.61
CA TYR A 69 8.95 18.34 -21.69
C TYR A 69 10.20 19.07 -22.18
N ALA A 70 10.33 19.24 -23.48
CA ALA A 70 11.25 20.20 -24.08
C ALA A 70 10.52 21.55 -24.24
N LYS A 71 11.11 22.63 -23.73
CA LYS A 71 10.56 23.98 -23.84
C LYS A 71 11.13 24.68 -25.08
N THR A 72 10.25 25.22 -25.91
CA THR A 72 10.65 25.98 -27.09
C THR A 72 11.09 27.40 -26.70
N ALA A 73 11.77 28.10 -27.61
CA ALA A 73 12.13 29.51 -27.42
C ALA A 73 10.91 30.43 -27.21
N THR A 74 9.70 30.00 -27.62
CA THR A 74 8.45 30.72 -27.39
C THR A 74 7.75 30.35 -26.08
N GLY A 75 8.30 29.40 -25.32
CA GLY A 75 7.76 28.93 -24.04
C GLY A 75 6.79 27.75 -24.15
N GLU A 76 6.50 27.25 -25.35
CA GLU A 76 5.68 26.06 -25.56
C GLU A 76 6.37 24.80 -25.01
N LEU A 77 5.59 23.92 -24.37
CA LEU A 77 6.08 22.65 -23.83
C LEU A 77 5.74 21.50 -24.79
N ILE A 78 6.76 20.81 -25.28
CA ILE A 78 6.63 19.63 -26.14
C ILE A 78 6.90 18.40 -25.28
N LEU A 79 5.92 17.50 -25.17
CA LEU A 79 6.06 16.26 -24.40
C LEU A 79 7.17 15.38 -25.00
N MET A 80 7.98 14.80 -24.13
CA MET A 80 9.12 13.94 -24.45
C MET A 80 8.98 12.60 -23.73
N GLU A 81 9.65 11.57 -24.24
CA GLU A 81 9.85 10.33 -23.48
C GLU A 81 10.68 10.61 -22.21
N LYS A 82 10.48 9.79 -21.18
CA LYS A 82 11.25 9.86 -19.94
C LYS A 82 12.69 9.45 -20.24
N PHE A 83 13.61 10.41 -20.24
CA PHE A 83 15.05 10.18 -20.46
C PHE A 83 15.89 10.34 -19.16
N LEU A 84 15.26 10.80 -18.08
CA LEU A 84 15.82 10.88 -16.73
C LEU A 84 14.97 10.02 -15.80
N GLN A 85 15.57 9.47 -14.76
CA GLN A 85 14.89 8.68 -13.73
C GLN A 85 14.73 9.50 -12.46
N LEU A 86 13.55 9.45 -11.84
CA LEU A 86 13.26 10.13 -10.59
C LEU A 86 13.63 9.24 -9.40
N PHE A 87 14.35 9.81 -8.44
CA PHE A 87 14.71 9.14 -7.18
C PHE A 87 14.32 9.99 -5.98
N LEU A 88 13.74 9.37 -4.96
CA LEU A 88 13.78 9.88 -3.59
C LEU A 88 15.13 9.49 -2.98
N ILE A 89 15.89 10.47 -2.49
CA ILE A 89 17.30 10.30 -2.12
C ILE A 89 17.56 10.49 -0.63
N SER A 90 16.77 11.32 0.04
CA SER A 90 16.91 11.57 1.47
C SER A 90 15.67 12.22 2.06
N ILE A 91 15.54 12.15 3.39
CA ILE A 91 14.46 12.76 4.15
C ILE A 91 15.08 13.53 5.32
N THR A 92 14.74 14.80 5.47
CA THR A 92 15.03 15.52 6.72
C THR A 92 13.83 15.39 7.63
N HIS A 93 14.03 14.78 8.79
CA HIS A 93 13.02 14.63 9.82
C HIS A 93 13.01 15.83 10.75
N TYR A 94 11.84 16.36 11.07
CA TYR A 94 11.73 17.48 12.03
C TYR A 94 11.09 17.02 13.34
N ILE A 95 11.42 17.74 14.41
CA ILE A 95 10.79 17.62 15.72
C ILE A 95 10.19 18.97 16.14
N GLU A 96 9.05 18.93 16.80
CA GLU A 96 8.40 20.11 17.34
C GLU A 96 9.10 20.55 18.64
N MET A 97 9.56 21.80 18.68
CA MET A 97 10.16 22.44 19.85
C MET A 97 9.45 23.75 20.14
N GLY A 98 8.47 23.71 21.05
CA GLY A 98 7.58 24.85 21.30
C GLY A 98 6.61 25.03 20.14
N GLU A 99 6.51 26.25 19.59
CA GLU A 99 5.66 26.57 18.43
C GLU A 99 6.45 26.55 17.10
N SER A 100 7.49 25.71 17.00
CA SER A 100 8.37 25.68 15.82
C SER A 100 8.89 24.28 15.54
N TRP A 101 9.13 23.99 14.26
CA TRP A 101 9.76 22.76 13.81
C TRP A 101 11.25 22.97 13.59
N VAL A 102 12.08 22.09 14.15
CA VAL A 102 13.53 22.11 13.93
C VAL A 102 13.98 20.79 13.30
N PRO A 103 14.95 20.80 12.37
CA PRO A 103 15.54 19.56 11.84
C PRO A 103 16.11 18.73 12.97
N GLU A 104 15.70 17.46 13.05
CA GLU A 104 16.22 16.47 13.99
C GLU A 104 17.40 15.72 13.36
N PHE A 105 17.20 15.08 12.20
CA PHE A 105 18.25 14.39 11.46
C PHE A 105 17.90 14.21 9.97
N ASP A 106 18.94 13.92 9.17
CA ASP A 106 18.81 13.53 7.76
C ASP A 106 18.94 12.02 7.60
N GLU A 107 17.92 11.40 7.02
CA GLU A 107 17.93 10.00 6.58
C GLU A 107 18.34 9.94 5.11
N ILE A 108 19.49 9.34 4.84
CA ILE A 108 19.98 9.12 3.46
C ILE A 108 19.50 7.74 3.01
N LEU A 109 18.76 7.68 1.89
CA LEU A 109 18.29 6.41 1.33
C LEU A 109 19.41 5.76 0.50
N SER A 110 19.82 4.56 0.91
CA SER A 110 20.87 3.79 0.25
C SER A 110 20.48 2.30 0.16
N PRO A 111 20.03 1.81 -1.01
CA PRO A 111 19.91 2.55 -2.27
C PRO A 111 18.80 3.61 -2.22
N PRO A 112 18.87 4.67 -3.06
CA PRO A 112 17.77 5.62 -3.22
C PRO A 112 16.55 4.93 -3.84
N HIS A 113 15.35 5.37 -3.46
CA HIS A 113 14.09 4.79 -3.94
C HIS A 113 13.71 5.39 -5.30
N LYS A 114 13.55 4.55 -6.32
CA LYS A 114 13.27 4.95 -7.71
C LYS A 114 11.75 5.05 -7.93
N MET A 115 11.30 6.16 -8.50
CA MET A 115 9.87 6.43 -8.72
C MET A 115 9.55 6.57 -10.22
N PRO A 116 8.47 5.97 -10.74
CA PRO A 116 7.50 5.10 -10.06
C PRO A 116 7.95 3.62 -9.94
N ASP A 117 9.10 3.26 -10.51
CA ASP A 117 9.50 1.88 -10.74
C ASP A 117 9.62 1.00 -9.47
N ASP A 118 10.02 1.56 -8.33
CA ASP A 118 10.12 0.83 -7.05
C ASP A 118 8.79 0.89 -6.24
N GLY A 119 7.70 1.38 -6.84
CA GLY A 119 6.42 1.53 -6.17
C GLY A 119 6.38 2.68 -5.17
N TYR A 120 5.52 2.57 -4.15
CA TYR A 120 5.34 3.61 -3.14
C TYR A 120 6.50 3.64 -2.15
N PHE A 121 6.80 4.82 -1.61
CA PHE A 121 7.69 4.99 -0.47
C PHE A 121 6.86 5.22 0.80
N ARG A 122 6.99 4.33 1.79
CA ARG A 122 6.26 4.41 3.06
C ARG A 122 7.06 5.11 4.13
N LEU A 123 6.41 6.01 4.88
CA LEU A 123 6.99 6.59 6.08
C LEU A 123 6.04 6.48 7.28
N GLU A 124 6.43 5.63 8.23
CA GLU A 124 5.68 5.38 9.48
C GLU A 124 5.67 6.57 10.44
N ARG A 125 6.75 7.36 10.40
CA ARG A 125 6.97 8.44 11.36
C ARG A 125 5.98 9.57 11.12
N VAL A 126 5.12 9.85 12.10
CA VAL A 126 4.21 11.00 12.10
C VAL A 126 4.97 12.29 12.40
N GLY A 127 4.53 13.42 11.83
CA GLY A 127 5.13 14.74 12.07
C GLY A 127 5.45 15.48 10.77
N TYR A 128 6.43 16.37 10.85
CA TYR A 128 6.85 17.20 9.71
C TYR A 128 8.14 16.67 9.09
N ASP A 129 8.11 16.33 7.81
CA ASP A 129 9.30 15.86 7.10
C ASP A 129 9.45 16.54 5.74
N ARG A 130 10.70 16.65 5.30
CA ARG A 130 11.07 17.16 3.99
C ARG A 130 11.70 16.04 3.16
N PHE A 131 11.11 15.75 2.00
CA PHE A 131 11.50 14.66 1.11
C PHE A 131 12.29 15.20 -0.07
N TYR A 132 13.54 14.77 -0.25
CA TYR A 132 14.41 15.23 -1.32
C TYR A 132 14.42 14.27 -2.49
N PHE A 133 14.16 14.80 -3.67
CA PHE A 133 14.15 14.09 -4.93
C PHE A 133 15.26 14.57 -5.85
N SER A 134 15.70 13.71 -6.76
CA SER A 134 16.65 14.05 -7.80
C SER A 134 16.39 13.26 -9.07
N PHE A 135 16.55 13.90 -10.21
CA PHE A 135 16.59 13.23 -11.50
C PHE A 135 18.01 12.76 -11.80
N ARG A 136 18.16 11.52 -12.27
CA ARG A 136 19.44 10.96 -12.68
C ARG A 136 19.38 10.41 -14.11
N PHE A 137 20.46 10.59 -14.84
CA PHE A 137 20.64 9.97 -16.15
C PHE A 137 21.33 8.62 -16.01
N ASP A 138 20.73 7.56 -16.56
CA ASP A 138 21.33 6.23 -16.61
C ASP A 138 21.75 5.88 -18.04
N PRO A 139 23.03 6.06 -18.41
CA PRO A 139 23.50 5.78 -19.77
C PRO A 139 23.32 4.31 -20.18
N ALA A 140 23.17 3.37 -19.25
CA ALA A 140 23.04 1.95 -19.57
C ALA A 140 21.67 1.59 -20.15
N LEU A 141 20.61 2.32 -19.79
CA LEU A 141 19.25 2.11 -20.27
C LEU A 141 18.97 2.78 -21.63
N TYR A 142 19.90 3.63 -22.05
CA TYR A 142 19.78 4.50 -23.21
C TYR A 142 20.75 4.03 -24.31
N GLN A 143 20.60 2.78 -24.76
CA GLN A 143 21.31 2.21 -25.91
C GLN A 143 20.50 2.33 -27.21
N VAL A 144 19.81 3.45 -27.41
CA VAL A 144 18.96 3.64 -28.58
C VAL A 144 19.82 3.81 -29.83
N GLU A 145 19.56 3.00 -30.87
CA GLU A 145 20.10 3.23 -32.22
C GLU A 145 19.52 4.55 -32.77
N GLY A 146 20.38 5.55 -33.04
CA GLY A 146 19.94 6.83 -33.58
C GLY A 146 20.89 7.98 -33.29
N ASN A 147 20.67 9.12 -33.94
CA ASN A 147 21.44 10.35 -33.66
C ASN A 147 20.83 11.05 -32.44
N TRP A 148 21.51 10.91 -31.31
CA TRP A 148 21.12 11.48 -30.01
C TRP A 148 20.89 12.99 -30.03
N CYS A 149 21.66 13.74 -30.82
CA CYS A 149 21.49 15.19 -30.97
C CYS A 149 20.17 15.57 -31.64
N GLN A 150 19.54 14.65 -32.37
CA GLN A 150 18.23 14.85 -32.99
C GLN A 150 17.09 14.45 -32.07
N LEU A 151 17.27 13.39 -31.26
CA LEU A 151 16.26 12.89 -30.33
C LEU A 151 16.15 13.74 -29.07
N TYR A 152 17.29 14.20 -28.54
CA TYR A 152 17.38 15.00 -27.31
C TYR A 152 18.18 16.28 -27.59
N PRO A 153 17.61 17.21 -28.39
CA PRO A 153 18.31 18.42 -28.79
C PRO A 153 18.63 19.30 -27.58
N SER A 154 19.72 20.06 -27.68
CA SER A 154 20.09 21.05 -26.69
C SER A 154 18.99 22.10 -26.51
N LYS A 155 18.22 22.03 -25.41
CA LYS A 155 17.02 22.83 -25.12
C LYS A 155 16.84 23.00 -23.61
N GLU A 156 15.99 23.95 -23.22
CA GLU A 156 15.46 24.03 -21.85
C GLU A 156 14.46 22.89 -21.64
N TYR A 157 14.54 22.18 -20.52
CA TYR A 157 13.66 21.05 -20.19
C TYR A 157 12.86 21.32 -18.93
N VAL A 158 11.64 20.81 -18.89
CA VAL A 158 10.73 20.91 -17.74
C VAL A 158 10.27 19.52 -17.37
N ALA A 159 10.44 19.15 -16.11
CA ALA A 159 9.82 17.97 -15.52
C ALA A 159 8.59 18.41 -14.71
N LYS A 160 7.45 17.79 -14.97
CA LYS A 160 6.27 17.91 -14.11
C LYS A 160 6.18 16.65 -13.29
N VAL A 161 6.26 16.76 -11.97
CA VAL A 161 6.17 15.62 -11.06
C VAL A 161 4.80 15.67 -10.40
N THR A 162 4.05 14.58 -10.52
CA THR A 162 2.79 14.38 -9.82
C THR A 162 3.07 13.49 -8.62
N TYR A 163 2.90 14.04 -7.43
CA TYR A 163 2.94 13.30 -6.19
C TYR A 163 1.52 12.92 -5.80
N THR A 164 1.33 11.64 -5.50
CA THR A 164 0.11 11.14 -4.88
C THR A 164 0.47 10.77 -3.45
N ILE A 165 -0.05 11.57 -2.52
CA ILE A 165 0.10 11.30 -1.08
C ILE A 165 -1.16 10.57 -0.66
N LEU A 166 -0.97 9.32 -0.23
CA LEU A 166 -2.04 8.49 0.27
C LEU A 166 -2.00 8.53 1.81
N PRO A 167 -3.03 9.08 2.48
CA PRO A 167 -3.24 8.78 3.89
C PRO A 167 -3.52 7.28 3.96
N ASP A 168 -2.73 6.52 4.73
CA ASP A 168 -2.66 5.06 4.62
C ASP A 168 -4.06 4.42 4.43
N PRO A 169 -4.39 3.86 3.24
CA PRO A 169 -5.05 2.58 3.24
C PRO A 169 -4.01 1.54 3.65
N PRO A 170 -4.43 0.47 4.31
CA PRO A 170 -3.55 -0.64 4.66
C PRO A 170 -2.66 -1.12 3.50
N THR A 171 -1.36 -1.08 3.72
CA THR A 171 -0.36 -1.52 2.75
C THR A 171 -0.46 -3.02 2.55
N GLY A 172 -0.78 -3.43 1.33
CA GLY A 172 -0.42 -4.76 0.91
C GLY A 172 1.09 -4.98 0.98
N GLY A 173 1.55 -6.22 1.19
CA GLY A 173 2.94 -6.62 1.33
C GLY A 173 3.81 -6.38 0.09
N GLY A 174 5.01 -6.96 0.07
CA GLY A 174 6.01 -6.77 -0.99
C GLY A 174 5.51 -7.01 -2.43
N ASP A 175 4.42 -7.76 -2.58
CA ASP A 175 3.75 -8.06 -3.86
C ASP A 175 2.41 -7.31 -4.06
N GLY A 176 2.08 -6.40 -3.16
CA GLY A 176 0.91 -5.53 -3.17
C GLY A 176 -0.36 -6.12 -2.54
N TYR A 177 -0.35 -7.35 -2.05
CA TYR A 177 -1.53 -7.98 -1.42
C TYR A 177 -1.73 -7.54 0.00
N LEU A 178 -2.95 -7.35 0.47
CA LEU A 178 -3.22 -6.96 1.85
C LEU A 178 -4.03 -7.99 2.62
N THR A 179 -3.66 -8.21 3.88
CA THR A 179 -4.49 -8.93 4.84
C THR A 179 -4.55 -8.25 6.19
N TYR A 180 -5.63 -8.53 6.92
CA TYR A 180 -5.77 -8.17 8.32
C TYR A 180 -6.11 -9.38 9.18
N THR A 181 -5.62 -9.35 10.41
CA THR A 181 -5.94 -10.36 11.43
C THR A 181 -7.37 -10.18 11.96
N PRO A 182 -7.93 -11.18 12.66
CA PRO A 182 -9.20 -11.01 13.38
C PRO A 182 -9.19 -9.81 14.34
N GLY A 183 -8.05 -9.53 14.98
CA GLY A 183 -7.88 -8.36 15.85
C GLY A 183 -7.95 -7.04 15.08
N GLY A 184 -7.41 -6.99 13.86
CA GLY A 184 -7.53 -5.83 12.97
C GLY A 184 -8.98 -5.55 12.60
N TRP A 185 -9.68 -6.56 12.07
CA TRP A 185 -11.09 -6.44 11.67
C TRP A 185 -12.04 -6.15 12.85
N GLY A 186 -11.70 -6.63 14.05
CA GLY A 186 -12.45 -6.37 15.28
C GLY A 186 -12.12 -5.04 15.98
N ALA A 187 -11.12 -4.30 15.50
CA ALA A 187 -10.71 -3.05 16.14
C ALA A 187 -11.84 -2.00 16.04
N PRO A 188 -12.03 -1.16 17.08
CA PRO A 188 -12.92 -0.01 16.98
C PRO A 188 -12.56 0.85 15.76
N PRO A 189 -13.55 1.30 14.96
CA PRO A 189 -13.31 2.20 13.83
C PRO A 189 -12.60 3.47 14.29
N THR A 190 -11.36 3.68 13.87
CA THR A 190 -10.57 4.88 14.19
C THR A 190 -9.50 5.08 13.12
N GLY A 191 -9.50 6.27 12.50
CA GLY A 191 -8.53 6.61 11.45
C GLY A 191 -8.65 5.69 10.23
N GLY A 192 -7.53 5.33 9.61
CA GLY A 192 -7.48 4.43 8.45
C GLY A 192 -7.40 2.93 8.78
N ASN A 193 -7.83 2.50 9.98
CA ASN A 193 -7.69 1.10 10.39
C ASN A 193 -8.72 0.17 9.70
N ALA A 194 -8.46 -1.14 9.78
CA ALA A 194 -9.34 -2.17 9.21
C ALA A 194 -10.78 -2.09 9.69
N GLY A 195 -11.00 -1.73 10.96
CA GLY A 195 -12.34 -1.51 11.51
C GLY A 195 -13.10 -0.39 10.81
N THR A 196 -12.44 0.72 10.48
CA THR A 196 -13.04 1.81 9.70
C THR A 196 -13.37 1.35 8.30
N TYR A 197 -12.41 0.73 7.62
CA TYR A 197 -12.61 0.20 6.27
C TYR A 197 -13.77 -0.81 6.20
N LEU A 198 -13.87 -1.69 7.20
CA LEU A 198 -14.98 -2.63 7.34
C LEU A 198 -16.32 -1.90 7.43
N HIS A 199 -16.45 -0.91 8.31
CA HIS A 199 -17.71 -0.17 8.48
C HIS A 199 -18.12 0.62 7.24
N ASP A 200 -17.16 1.19 6.54
CA ASP A 200 -17.41 2.00 5.34
C ASP A 200 -17.82 1.14 4.13
N ASN A 201 -17.24 -0.06 3.99
CA ASN A 201 -17.36 -0.86 2.76
C ASN A 201 -18.19 -2.14 2.90
N PHE A 202 -18.56 -2.56 4.12
CA PHE A 202 -19.28 -3.83 4.31
C PHE A 202 -20.60 -3.90 3.52
N GLY A 203 -21.38 -2.80 3.50
CA GLY A 203 -22.70 -2.79 2.88
C GLY A 203 -22.67 -2.95 1.36
N SER A 204 -21.62 -2.45 0.70
CA SER A 204 -21.41 -2.61 -0.75
C SER A 204 -20.81 -3.97 -1.09
N THR A 205 -19.87 -4.48 -0.29
CA THR A 205 -19.16 -5.74 -0.54
C THR A 205 -20.00 -6.96 -0.16
N PHE A 206 -20.63 -6.94 1.02
CA PHE A 206 -21.34 -8.08 1.62
C PHE A 206 -22.84 -7.77 1.76
N THR A 207 -23.50 -7.51 0.62
CA THR A 207 -24.93 -7.11 0.56
C THR A 207 -25.89 -8.06 1.27
N ASN A 208 -25.56 -9.35 1.37
CA ASN A 208 -26.36 -10.38 2.06
C ASN A 208 -25.73 -10.85 3.39
N GLY A 209 -24.72 -10.12 3.87
CA GLY A 209 -23.88 -10.53 4.98
C GLY A 209 -22.81 -11.56 4.60
N ILE A 210 -22.08 -12.03 5.61
CA ILE A 210 -21.02 -13.03 5.49
C ILE A 210 -21.45 -14.31 6.17
N VAL A 211 -21.45 -15.41 5.41
CA VAL A 211 -21.74 -16.75 5.91
C VAL A 211 -20.42 -17.48 6.15
N LEU A 212 -20.30 -18.12 7.32
CA LEU A 212 -19.22 -19.04 7.69
C LEU A 212 -19.83 -20.42 7.92
N GLY A 213 -19.30 -21.45 7.29
CA GLY A 213 -19.90 -22.78 7.24
C GLY A 213 -20.86 -22.97 6.06
N ILE A 214 -21.57 -24.11 6.08
CA ILE A 214 -22.41 -24.58 4.99
C ILE A 214 -23.87 -24.53 5.42
N ILE A 215 -24.66 -23.64 4.82
CA ILE A 215 -26.09 -23.45 5.15
C ILE A 215 -26.88 -24.76 5.05
N SER A 216 -26.64 -25.56 4.01
CA SER A 216 -27.36 -26.84 3.80
C SER A 216 -27.06 -27.90 4.86
N SER A 217 -26.00 -27.74 5.66
CA SER A 217 -25.70 -28.60 6.81
C SER A 217 -26.47 -28.21 8.07
N GLY A 218 -27.10 -27.03 8.10
CA GLY A 218 -27.74 -26.45 9.28
C GLY A 218 -26.76 -25.90 10.32
N LYS A 219 -25.46 -25.88 10.03
CA LYS A 219 -24.40 -25.42 10.93
C LYS A 219 -23.58 -24.33 10.24
N PHE A 220 -23.88 -23.08 10.59
CA PHE A 220 -23.23 -21.90 10.00
C PHE A 220 -23.31 -20.70 10.95
N VAL A 221 -22.46 -19.70 10.74
CA VAL A 221 -22.60 -18.37 11.34
C VAL A 221 -22.90 -17.37 10.24
N LEU A 222 -23.89 -16.51 10.45
CA LEU A 222 -24.18 -15.38 9.56
C LEU A 222 -23.91 -14.07 10.31
N PHE A 223 -23.05 -13.23 9.75
CA PHE A 223 -22.87 -11.84 10.14
C PHE A 223 -23.55 -10.93 9.15
N THR A 224 -24.49 -10.10 9.61
CA THR A 224 -25.33 -9.25 8.76
C THR A 224 -24.82 -7.80 8.65
N SER A 225 -23.84 -7.42 9.46
CA SER A 225 -23.30 -6.05 9.47
C SER A 225 -21.85 -5.98 9.94
N ALA A 226 -21.16 -4.90 9.54
CA ALA A 226 -19.87 -4.52 10.10
C ALA A 226 -19.89 -4.41 11.63
N GLN A 227 -20.98 -3.86 12.19
CA GLN A 227 -21.13 -3.75 13.64
C GLN A 227 -21.15 -5.12 14.33
N ALA A 228 -21.91 -6.09 13.79
CA ALA A 228 -21.94 -7.45 14.33
C ALA A 228 -20.56 -8.11 14.32
N ILE A 229 -19.78 -7.88 13.26
CA ILE A 229 -18.39 -8.35 13.15
C ILE A 229 -17.50 -7.70 14.20
N THR A 230 -17.51 -6.37 14.33
CA THR A 230 -16.71 -5.67 15.36
C THR A 230 -17.13 -5.99 16.79
N SER A 231 -18.40 -6.35 17.02
CA SER A 231 -18.88 -6.81 18.33
C SER A 231 -18.45 -8.25 18.64
N TYR A 232 -18.18 -9.05 17.61
CA TYR A 232 -17.73 -10.43 17.74
C TYR A 232 -16.21 -10.58 17.82
N LEU A 233 -15.46 -9.88 16.96
CA LEU A 233 -14.01 -10.05 16.84
C LEU A 233 -13.21 -9.16 17.81
N PRO A 234 -12.07 -9.65 18.34
CA PRO A 234 -11.70 -11.07 18.43
C PRO A 234 -12.47 -11.76 19.58
N SER A 235 -13.12 -12.89 19.29
CA SER A 235 -13.85 -13.67 20.31
C SER A 235 -12.95 -14.63 21.10
N GLY A 236 -11.81 -15.02 20.50
CA GLY A 236 -10.91 -16.06 20.99
C GLY A 236 -11.58 -17.45 21.02
N GLY A 237 -11.08 -18.33 21.89
CA GLY A 237 -11.64 -19.67 22.12
C GLY A 237 -10.74 -20.81 21.64
N GLN A 238 -11.26 -22.03 21.66
CA GLN A 238 -10.60 -23.18 21.04
C GLN A 238 -11.21 -23.42 19.65
N PRO A 239 -10.40 -23.79 18.64
CA PRO A 239 -10.92 -24.20 17.33
C PRO A 239 -11.91 -25.36 17.46
N SER A 240 -13.15 -25.20 17.00
CA SER A 240 -14.15 -26.27 17.07
C SER A 240 -15.16 -26.21 15.92
N SER A 241 -15.79 -27.34 15.60
CA SER A 241 -16.94 -27.38 14.70
C SER A 241 -18.20 -26.90 15.40
N LEU A 242 -19.13 -26.33 14.65
CA LEU A 242 -20.41 -25.87 15.13
C LEU A 242 -21.35 -27.05 15.43
N THR A 243 -22.17 -26.86 16.46
CA THR A 243 -23.27 -27.77 16.81
C THR A 243 -24.64 -27.26 16.34
N THR A 244 -24.74 -25.97 16.04
CA THR A 244 -25.95 -25.26 15.58
C THR A 244 -25.56 -24.07 14.69
N SER A 245 -26.55 -23.38 14.12
CA SER A 245 -26.35 -22.09 13.45
C SER A 245 -26.42 -20.91 14.41
N TYR A 246 -25.73 -19.82 14.06
CA TYR A 246 -25.73 -18.54 14.78
C TYR A 246 -26.02 -17.38 13.83
N LEU A 247 -26.75 -16.37 14.33
CA LEU A 247 -27.01 -15.11 13.64
C LEU A 247 -26.46 -13.99 14.51
N ASP A 248 -25.50 -13.23 13.98
CA ASP A 248 -24.81 -12.13 14.66
C ASP A 248 -24.41 -12.45 16.12
N PRO A 249 -23.70 -13.58 16.37
CA PRO A 249 -23.33 -13.95 17.73
C PRO A 249 -22.39 -12.92 18.36
N GLU A 250 -22.44 -12.78 19.68
CA GLU A 250 -21.42 -12.07 20.46
C GLU A 250 -20.41 -13.08 21.08
N PRO A 251 -19.27 -12.62 21.64
CA PRO A 251 -18.29 -13.51 22.27
C PRO A 251 -18.83 -14.33 23.45
N LYS A 252 -19.93 -13.90 24.06
CA LYS A 252 -20.62 -14.68 25.11
C LYS A 252 -21.40 -15.87 24.56
N ASP A 253 -21.82 -15.80 23.29
CA ASP A 253 -22.65 -16.80 22.63
C ASP A 253 -21.79 -17.85 21.89
N LEU A 254 -20.64 -17.43 21.34
CA LEU A 254 -19.75 -18.29 20.57
C LEU A 254 -18.27 -17.87 20.67
N LYS A 255 -17.48 -18.58 21.48
CA LYS A 255 -16.00 -18.47 21.50
C LYS A 255 -15.38 -19.58 20.67
N ASN A 256 -14.97 -19.27 19.45
CA ASN A 256 -14.43 -20.25 18.53
C ASN A 256 -13.36 -19.62 17.63
N GLU A 257 -12.12 -20.11 17.76
CA GLU A 257 -11.00 -19.54 17.02
C GLU A 257 -11.07 -19.82 15.51
N LEU A 258 -11.66 -20.94 15.10
CA LEU A 258 -11.89 -21.22 13.68
C LEU A 258 -12.85 -20.20 13.07
N VAL A 259 -13.85 -19.73 13.83
CA VAL A 259 -14.78 -18.67 13.37
C VAL A 259 -14.05 -17.34 13.25
N ASN A 260 -13.18 -17.00 14.21
CA ASN A 260 -12.38 -15.76 14.17
C ASN A 260 -11.52 -15.71 12.90
N GLN A 261 -10.72 -16.75 12.66
CA GLN A 261 -9.78 -16.80 11.55
C GLN A 261 -10.48 -16.92 10.19
N LEU A 262 -11.56 -17.71 10.11
CA LEU A 262 -12.32 -17.86 8.87
C LEU A 262 -13.06 -16.57 8.49
N LEU A 263 -13.61 -15.86 9.48
CA LEU A 263 -14.24 -14.56 9.24
C LEU A 263 -13.24 -13.55 8.68
N ALA A 264 -12.05 -13.45 9.31
CA ALA A 264 -11.00 -12.56 8.84
C ALA A 264 -10.54 -12.91 7.41
N ALA A 265 -10.35 -14.20 7.10
CA ALA A 265 -9.92 -14.63 5.77
C ALA A 265 -10.96 -14.28 4.70
N LYS A 266 -12.26 -14.46 4.99
CA LYS A 266 -13.33 -14.07 4.06
C LYS A 266 -13.48 -12.57 3.89
N LEU A 267 -13.19 -11.78 4.93
CA LEU A 267 -13.14 -10.33 4.82
C LEU A 267 -11.98 -9.88 3.92
N ASN A 268 -10.77 -10.40 4.16
CA ASN A 268 -9.59 -10.12 3.34
C ASN A 268 -9.87 -10.43 1.85
N VAL A 269 -10.35 -11.64 1.55
CA VAL A 269 -10.66 -12.06 0.18
C VAL A 269 -11.83 -11.28 -0.42
N GLY A 270 -12.89 -11.04 0.36
CA GLY A 270 -14.09 -10.39 -0.16
C GLY A 270 -13.84 -8.93 -0.55
N PHE A 271 -13.04 -8.21 0.24
CA PHE A 271 -12.65 -6.83 -0.10
C PHE A 271 -11.64 -6.77 -1.24
N ASP A 272 -10.62 -7.62 -1.25
CA ASP A 272 -9.66 -7.76 -2.36
C ASP A 272 -10.37 -8.00 -3.70
N LEU A 273 -11.42 -8.83 -3.72
CA LEU A 273 -12.20 -9.09 -4.92
C LEU A 273 -13.14 -7.96 -5.35
N SER A 274 -13.61 -7.14 -4.41
CA SER A 274 -14.76 -6.25 -4.64
C SER A 274 -14.36 -4.77 -4.73
N ASP A 275 -13.26 -4.40 -4.10
CA ASP A 275 -12.74 -3.04 -4.10
C ASP A 275 -11.31 -3.03 -4.66
N PRO A 276 -11.11 -2.54 -5.90
CA PRO A 276 -9.78 -2.38 -6.50
C PRO A 276 -8.83 -1.47 -5.70
N ASP A 277 -9.36 -0.63 -4.82
CA ASP A 277 -8.57 0.26 -3.95
C ASP A 277 -8.25 -0.39 -2.59
N PHE A 278 -8.73 -1.63 -2.32
CA PHE A 278 -8.42 -2.35 -1.07
C PHE A 278 -6.94 -2.70 -0.94
N ALA A 279 -6.35 -3.20 -2.02
CA ALA A 279 -4.95 -3.63 -2.07
C ALA A 279 -4.37 -3.28 -3.45
N PRO A 280 -3.09 -2.85 -3.54
CA PRO A 280 -2.47 -2.49 -4.81
C PRO A 280 -2.07 -3.69 -5.70
N ALA A 281 -2.24 -4.93 -5.23
CA ALA A 281 -1.92 -6.13 -6.01
C ALA A 281 -2.68 -6.18 -7.34
N ILE A 282 -1.99 -6.70 -8.39
CA ILE A 282 -2.60 -6.94 -9.71
C ILE A 282 -3.35 -8.29 -9.73
N GLY A 283 -2.92 -9.25 -8.89
CA GLY A 283 -3.60 -10.53 -8.69
C GLY A 283 -4.63 -10.48 -7.57
N ASN A 284 -5.34 -11.59 -7.34
CA ASN A 284 -6.33 -11.69 -6.27
C ASN A 284 -5.84 -12.65 -5.19
N LEU A 285 -6.01 -12.27 -3.92
CA LEU A 285 -5.58 -13.00 -2.73
C LEU A 285 -6.08 -14.45 -2.70
N LEU A 286 -7.32 -14.70 -3.16
CA LEU A 286 -7.89 -16.05 -3.17
C LEU A 286 -7.09 -17.06 -4.02
N ASN A 287 -6.30 -16.57 -4.99
CA ASN A 287 -5.55 -17.42 -5.92
C ASN A 287 -4.15 -17.76 -5.42
N LEU A 288 -3.68 -17.11 -4.35
CA LEU A 288 -2.36 -17.40 -3.79
C LEU A 288 -2.34 -18.78 -3.14
N GLU A 289 -1.21 -19.45 -3.20
CA GLU A 289 -1.00 -20.77 -2.62
C GLU A 289 -0.30 -20.69 -1.27
N LEU A 290 -0.73 -21.52 -0.30
CA LEU A 290 -0.09 -21.60 1.01
C LEU A 290 1.29 -22.23 0.90
N ASN A 291 2.33 -21.48 1.26
CA ASN A 291 3.71 -21.95 1.43
C ASN A 291 4.04 -22.11 2.92
N TRP A 292 3.58 -23.21 3.48
CA TRP A 292 3.91 -23.59 4.85
C TRP A 292 4.01 -25.10 4.97
N ASP A 293 5.22 -25.64 4.77
CA ASP A 293 5.51 -27.08 4.70
C ASP A 293 5.06 -27.93 5.91
N ILE A 294 4.81 -27.29 7.06
CA ILE A 294 4.31 -27.97 8.27
C ILE A 294 2.79 -28.19 8.19
N SER A 295 2.08 -27.38 7.40
CA SER A 295 0.64 -27.48 7.22
C SER A 295 0.27 -28.69 6.36
N PRO A 296 -0.75 -29.48 6.73
CA PRO A 296 -1.33 -30.47 5.83
C PRO A 296 -2.09 -29.82 4.65
N LEU A 297 -2.25 -28.49 4.67
CA LEU A 297 -2.87 -27.67 3.62
C LEU A 297 -1.82 -26.93 2.76
N ASN A 298 -0.53 -27.26 2.88
CA ASN A 298 0.52 -26.69 2.03
C ASN A 298 0.22 -26.91 0.54
N GLY A 299 0.43 -25.89 -0.29
CA GLY A 299 0.16 -25.90 -1.73
C GLY A 299 -1.32 -25.79 -2.12
N PHE A 300 -2.25 -25.66 -1.16
CA PHE A 300 -3.63 -25.31 -1.46
C PHE A 300 -3.77 -23.81 -1.63
N THR A 301 -4.65 -23.39 -2.52
CA THR A 301 -5.00 -21.98 -2.68
C THR A 301 -5.77 -21.46 -1.47
N VAL A 302 -5.72 -20.14 -1.25
CA VAL A 302 -6.54 -19.47 -0.22
C VAL A 302 -8.04 -19.80 -0.39
N ALA A 303 -8.54 -19.84 -1.64
CA ALA A 303 -9.91 -20.23 -1.94
C ALA A 303 -10.26 -21.65 -1.46
N GLU A 304 -9.37 -22.63 -1.70
CA GLU A 304 -9.57 -24.01 -1.28
C GLU A 304 -9.52 -24.15 0.25
N ILE A 305 -8.59 -23.45 0.91
CA ILE A 305 -8.47 -23.46 2.37
C ILE A 305 -9.74 -22.88 3.02
N ILE A 306 -10.29 -21.78 2.49
CA ILE A 306 -11.57 -21.22 2.95
C ILE A 306 -12.71 -22.23 2.78
N SER A 307 -12.77 -22.93 1.64
CA SER A 307 -13.80 -23.97 1.41
C SER A 307 -13.67 -25.15 2.38
N ILE A 308 -12.45 -25.58 2.69
CA ILE A 308 -12.18 -26.64 3.68
C ILE A 308 -12.61 -26.16 5.06
N ALA A 309 -12.30 -24.92 5.43
CA ALA A 309 -12.69 -24.32 6.68
C ALA A 309 -14.21 -24.24 6.87
N ASP A 310 -14.97 -23.87 5.83
CA ASP A 310 -16.43 -23.89 5.88
C ASP A 310 -16.97 -25.30 6.16
N ALA A 311 -16.42 -26.33 5.49
CA ALA A 311 -16.84 -27.71 5.68
C ALA A 311 -16.49 -28.21 7.10
N VAL A 312 -15.26 -28.01 7.56
CA VAL A 312 -14.79 -28.43 8.89
C VAL A 312 -15.52 -27.69 10.00
N LEU A 313 -15.78 -26.39 9.83
CA LEU A 313 -16.58 -25.60 10.76
C LEU A 313 -18.02 -26.15 10.84
N SER A 314 -18.57 -26.65 9.73
CA SER A 314 -19.88 -27.31 9.68
C SER A 314 -19.88 -28.74 10.24
N GLY A 315 -18.72 -29.24 10.70
CA GLY A 315 -18.56 -30.60 11.21
C GLY A 315 -18.57 -31.68 10.13
N ILE A 316 -18.25 -31.32 8.88
CA ILE A 316 -17.98 -32.29 7.82
C ILE A 316 -16.54 -32.75 7.98
N ASP A 317 -16.35 -34.06 8.08
CA ASP A 317 -15.03 -34.66 8.21
C ASP A 317 -14.34 -34.75 6.85
N LEU A 318 -13.30 -33.95 6.67
CA LEU A 318 -12.41 -33.97 5.51
C LEU A 318 -11.03 -34.54 5.86
N ASN A 319 -10.89 -35.20 7.02
CA ASN A 319 -9.63 -35.62 7.62
C ASN A 319 -8.66 -34.47 7.97
N TYR A 320 -9.20 -33.27 8.21
CA TYR A 320 -8.46 -32.15 8.78
C TYR A 320 -9.08 -31.77 10.12
N SER A 321 -8.24 -31.55 11.14
CA SER A 321 -8.69 -31.05 12.43
C SER A 321 -9.04 -29.56 12.35
N THR A 322 -9.91 -29.10 13.26
CA THR A 322 -10.23 -27.68 13.39
C THR A 322 -9.00 -26.83 13.69
N SER A 323 -8.00 -27.38 14.40
CA SER A 323 -6.74 -26.69 14.69
C SER A 323 -5.89 -26.50 13.44
N GLU A 324 -5.65 -27.55 12.66
CA GLU A 324 -4.84 -27.46 11.44
C GLU A 324 -5.39 -26.45 10.44
N VAL A 325 -6.71 -26.42 10.28
CA VAL A 325 -7.37 -25.45 9.40
C VAL A 325 -7.28 -24.02 9.96
N THR A 326 -7.43 -23.87 11.28
CA THR A 326 -7.31 -22.55 11.94
C THR A 326 -5.91 -21.99 11.81
N ASP A 327 -4.87 -22.83 11.98
CA ASP A 327 -3.47 -22.41 11.88
C ASP A 327 -3.14 -21.96 10.45
N ALA A 328 -3.63 -22.67 9.43
CA ALA A 328 -3.48 -22.25 8.03
C ALA A 328 -4.16 -20.89 7.74
N LEU A 329 -5.39 -20.70 8.23
CA LEU A 329 -6.10 -19.41 8.10
C LEU A 329 -5.36 -18.28 8.84
N ALA A 330 -4.79 -18.56 10.02
CA ALA A 330 -3.98 -17.57 10.74
C ALA A 330 -2.77 -17.13 9.92
N LYS A 331 -2.06 -18.09 9.27
CA LYS A 331 -0.94 -17.75 8.38
C LYS A 331 -1.38 -16.90 7.19
N ILE A 332 -2.52 -17.20 6.58
CA ILE A 332 -3.10 -16.38 5.51
C ILE A 332 -3.36 -14.96 6.03
N ASN A 333 -4.08 -14.83 7.14
CA ASN A 333 -4.50 -13.53 7.68
C ASN A 333 -3.32 -12.67 8.15
N GLU A 334 -2.25 -13.30 8.62
CA GLU A 334 -1.03 -12.63 9.10
C GLU A 334 -0.05 -12.28 7.97
N ASN A 335 -0.15 -12.93 6.80
CA ASN A 335 0.93 -12.90 5.81
C ASN A 335 1.27 -11.49 5.33
N PHE A 336 0.24 -10.69 5.04
CA PHE A 336 0.39 -9.36 4.47
C PHE A 336 -0.07 -8.21 5.37
N VAL A 337 -0.01 -8.42 6.68
CA VAL A 337 -0.38 -7.39 7.66
C VAL A 337 0.69 -6.29 7.68
N ASP A 338 0.25 -5.05 7.81
CA ASP A 338 1.11 -3.86 7.94
C ASP A 338 2.17 -3.73 6.82
N GLY A 339 1.87 -4.19 5.60
CA GLY A 339 2.80 -4.11 4.47
C GLY A 339 3.97 -5.10 4.54
N GLY A 340 3.90 -6.06 5.47
CA GLY A 340 4.81 -7.19 5.51
C GLY A 340 4.49 -8.21 4.41
N ASP A 341 5.46 -9.08 4.13
CA ASP A 341 5.21 -10.38 3.53
C ASP A 341 5.97 -11.41 4.36
N LEU A 342 5.24 -12.29 5.05
CA LEU A 342 5.82 -13.33 5.89
C LEU A 342 6.27 -14.56 5.08
N GLY A 343 6.04 -14.58 3.77
CA GLY A 343 6.46 -15.65 2.86
C GLY A 343 5.61 -16.92 2.94
N TYR A 344 4.42 -16.85 3.55
CA TYR A 344 3.47 -17.96 3.63
C TYR A 344 2.54 -18.05 2.42
N LEU A 345 2.58 -17.09 1.49
CA LEU A 345 1.76 -17.06 0.28
C LEU A 345 2.62 -16.69 -0.94
N TYR A 346 2.31 -17.26 -2.11
CA TYR A 346 2.95 -16.92 -3.41
C TYR A 346 1.98 -17.03 -4.58
#